data_AF-A0A6J2FFU2-F1
#
_entry.id   AF-A0A6J2FFU2-F1
#
_cell.length_a   1.000
_cell.length_b   1.000
_cell.length_c   1.000
_cell.angle_alpha   90.00
_cell.angle_beta   90.00
_cell.angle_gamma   90.00
#
_symmetry.space_group_name_H-M   'P 1'
#
loop_
_entity.id
_entity.type
_entity.pdbx_description
1 polymer ?
#
loop_
_entity_poly.entity_id
_entity_poly.type
_entity_poly.pdbx_seq_one_letter_code
_entity_poly.pdbx_strand_id
1 'polypeptide(L)'
;MAFAPMGPEASFFAVVDRHKASLLATLSRGGGEPAGGGTRLASSSEVLASIESVIQDIITSVARNEAPAFAIDNRSSWENIKFEDSVGLQMVSHCTTRKIKSDSPKSVKNFALILKILSMIYKLVQSNTYATKRDIYYTDSQLFGNQTVVDNIINDISCMLKVPRMSLHILSTSKGLIAGNLRYMEEDGTRVHCTCGSTAVAVPSNIQGIQNLITDAKFLLIVEKDATFQRLLDDNFCNRMSPCIMVTGKGVPDLNTRLLVKKLWDTFHIPVFALVDADPHGIEIMCIYKYGSKVKYT
;
A
#
# COMPACT_ATOMS: atom_id res chain seq x y z
N MET A 1 38.90 -22.82 -15.03
CA MET A 1 39.12 -21.61 -14.22
C MET A 1 37.77 -20.92 -14.06
N ALA A 2 37.14 -21.05 -12.89
CA ALA A 2 35.91 -20.33 -12.59
C ALA A 2 36.30 -18.87 -12.31
N PHE A 3 35.82 -17.95 -13.15
CA PHE A 3 35.91 -16.52 -12.84
C PHE A 3 35.13 -16.29 -11.55
N ALA A 4 35.84 -15.92 -10.48
CA ALA A 4 35.18 -15.38 -9.30
C ALA A 4 34.34 -14.18 -9.76
N PRO A 5 33.05 -14.09 -9.38
CA PRO A 5 32.25 -12.95 -9.75
C PRO A 5 32.88 -11.71 -9.12
N MET A 6 33.42 -10.82 -9.96
CA MET A 6 33.89 -9.51 -9.53
C MET A 6 32.73 -8.79 -8.84
N GLY A 7 32.94 -8.36 -7.59
CA GLY A 7 32.03 -7.47 -6.89
C GLY A 7 31.94 -6.11 -7.62
N PRO A 8 31.00 -5.23 -7.25
CA PRO A 8 30.90 -3.91 -7.82
C PRO A 8 32.24 -3.19 -7.68
N GLU A 9 32.70 -2.62 -8.78
CA GLU A 9 33.86 -1.75 -8.74
C GLU A 9 33.60 -0.61 -7.76
N ALA A 10 34.65 -0.14 -7.06
CA ALA A 10 34.54 1.00 -6.15
C ALA A 10 33.92 2.25 -6.83
N SER A 11 34.04 2.34 -8.15
CA SER A 11 33.40 3.34 -9.01
C SER A 11 31.87 3.32 -8.90
N PHE A 12 31.24 2.16 -8.79
CA PHE A 12 29.78 2.01 -8.70
C PHE A 12 29.22 2.66 -7.43
N PHE A 13 29.77 2.30 -6.26
CA PHE A 13 29.28 2.87 -5.00
C PHE A 13 29.58 4.36 -4.89
N ALA A 14 30.68 4.84 -5.48
CA ALA A 14 30.94 6.28 -5.57
C ALA A 14 29.86 7.02 -6.39
N VAL A 15 29.35 6.40 -7.47
CA VAL A 15 28.23 6.95 -8.25
C VAL A 15 26.93 6.92 -7.45
N VAL A 16 26.66 5.82 -6.73
CA VAL A 16 25.47 5.71 -5.85
C VAL A 16 25.51 6.77 -4.75
N ASP A 17 26.65 6.96 -4.09
CA ASP A 17 26.83 7.96 -3.04
C ASP A 17 26.66 9.38 -3.59
N ARG A 18 27.18 9.67 -4.80
CA ARG A 18 26.95 10.94 -5.51
C ARG A 18 25.48 11.15 -5.83
N HIS A 19 24.78 10.11 -6.28
CA HIS A 19 23.35 10.18 -6.56
C HIS A 19 22.54 10.44 -5.28
N LYS A 20 22.86 9.75 -4.18
CA LYS A 20 22.28 10.00 -2.86
C LYS A 20 22.45 11.46 -2.43
N ALA A 21 23.65 12.02 -2.57
CA ALA A 21 23.93 13.41 -2.26
C ALA A 21 23.08 14.37 -3.13
N SER A 22 22.91 14.07 -4.42
CA SER A 22 22.06 14.85 -5.32
C SER A 22 20.58 14.81 -4.91
N LEU A 23 20.07 13.65 -4.48
CA LEU A 23 18.69 13.50 -4.01
C LEU A 23 18.45 14.32 -2.74
N LEU A 24 19.38 14.25 -1.78
CA LEU A 24 19.32 15.04 -0.54
C LEU A 24 19.39 16.55 -0.79
N ALA A 25 20.23 16.98 -1.75
CA ALA A 25 20.30 18.37 -2.16
C ALA A 25 18.98 18.87 -2.79
N THR A 26 18.30 18.00 -3.53
CA THR A 26 17.00 18.31 -4.14
C THR A 26 15.91 18.46 -3.08
N LEU A 27 15.89 17.57 -2.07
CA LEU A 27 15.00 17.66 -0.91
C LEU A 27 15.21 18.98 -0.16
N SER A 28 16.48 19.39 0.05
CA SER A 28 16.81 20.63 0.77
C SER A 28 16.42 21.90 0.00
N ARG A 29 16.44 21.86 -1.34
CA ARG A 29 15.99 22.97 -2.22
C ARG A 29 14.47 23.04 -2.37
N GLY A 30 13.77 21.93 -2.14
CA GLY A 30 12.32 21.80 -2.24
C GLY A 30 11.53 22.52 -1.15
N GLY A 31 12.19 23.06 -0.11
CA GLY A 31 11.71 24.19 0.69
C GLY A 31 10.27 24.11 1.21
N GLY A 32 9.79 22.93 1.54
CA GLY A 32 8.61 22.72 2.36
C GLY A 32 8.92 21.54 3.24
N GLU A 33 8.87 21.74 4.56
CA GLU A 33 8.80 20.60 5.47
C GLU A 33 7.76 19.63 4.88
N PRO A 34 8.06 18.33 4.70
CA PRO A 34 6.99 17.39 4.52
C PRO A 34 6.16 17.54 5.78
N ALA A 35 4.97 18.17 5.66
CA ALA A 35 4.00 18.12 6.71
C ALA A 35 3.95 16.64 7.09
N GLY A 36 4.30 16.33 8.34
CA GLY A 36 4.12 15.03 8.93
C GLY A 36 2.62 14.73 9.02
N GLY A 37 1.92 14.77 7.89
CA GLY A 37 0.63 14.17 7.67
C GLY A 37 0.84 12.67 7.55
N GLY A 38 1.43 12.06 8.58
CA GLY A 38 0.98 10.73 8.92
C GLY A 38 -0.52 10.89 9.13
N THR A 39 -1.32 10.39 8.18
CA THR A 39 -2.77 10.39 8.31
C THR A 39 -3.07 9.84 9.69
N ARG A 40 -3.51 10.70 10.62
CA ARG A 40 -3.86 10.28 11.98
C ARG A 40 -4.77 9.08 11.84
N LEU A 41 -4.35 7.92 12.36
CA LEU A 41 -5.23 6.76 12.34
C LEU A 41 -6.49 7.16 13.10
N ALA A 42 -7.62 7.10 12.39
CA ALA A 42 -8.90 7.39 13.00
C ALA A 42 -9.11 6.41 14.15
N SER A 43 -9.54 6.92 15.31
CA SER A 43 -9.82 6.06 16.46
C SER A 43 -11.00 5.14 16.14
N SER A 44 -11.08 3.98 16.78
CA SER A 44 -12.20 3.04 16.56
C SER A 44 -13.56 3.71 16.80
N SER A 45 -13.64 4.64 17.76
CA SER A 45 -14.86 5.43 18.01
C SER A 45 -15.20 6.39 16.86
N GLU A 46 -14.21 7.05 16.25
CA GLU A 46 -14.43 7.92 15.08
C GLU A 46 -14.92 7.12 13.87
N VAL A 47 -14.38 5.91 13.66
CA VAL A 47 -14.80 5.01 12.58
C VAL A 47 -16.23 4.52 12.79
N LEU A 48 -16.56 4.08 14.01
CA LEU A 48 -17.92 3.65 14.35
C LEU A 48 -18.94 4.78 14.16
N ALA A 49 -18.65 5.97 14.68
CA ALA A 49 -19.51 7.15 14.53
C ALA A 49 -19.73 7.52 13.05
N SER A 50 -18.69 7.38 12.22
CA SER A 50 -18.78 7.63 10.77
C SER A 50 -19.69 6.60 10.08
N ILE A 51 -19.60 5.32 10.46
CA ILE A 51 -20.47 4.26 9.94
C ILE A 51 -21.91 4.47 10.42
N GLU A 52 -22.11 4.82 11.69
CA GLU A 52 -23.43 5.11 12.27
C GLU A 52 -24.11 6.28 11.58
N SER A 53 -23.37 7.35 11.25
CA SER A 53 -23.90 8.47 10.47
C SER A 53 -24.44 8.01 9.11
N VAL A 54 -23.69 7.15 8.40
CA VAL A 54 -24.12 6.60 7.11
C VAL A 54 -25.38 5.74 7.26
N ILE A 55 -25.46 4.93 8.32
CA ILE A 55 -26.65 4.11 8.60
C ILE A 55 -27.84 5.00 8.98
N GLN A 56 -27.63 6.05 9.75
CA GLN A 56 -28.65 7.01 10.14
C GLN A 56 -29.26 7.71 8.92
N ASP A 57 -28.43 8.06 7.92
CA ASP A 57 -28.90 8.63 6.65
C ASP A 57 -29.79 7.66 5.87
N ILE A 58 -29.44 6.37 5.87
CA ILE A 58 -30.25 5.30 5.25
C ILE A 58 -31.60 5.18 5.97
N ILE A 59 -31.60 5.10 7.30
CA ILE A 59 -32.83 4.99 8.10
C ILE A 59 -33.72 6.21 7.89
N THR A 60 -33.14 7.41 7.86
CA THR A 60 -33.86 8.66 7.64
C THR A 60 -34.51 8.69 6.26
N SER A 61 -33.80 8.22 5.23
CA SER A 61 -34.35 8.12 3.86
C SER A 61 -35.55 7.17 3.82
N VAL A 62 -35.42 5.99 4.44
CA VAL A 62 -36.51 4.99 4.51
C VAL A 62 -37.71 5.53 5.29
N ALA A 63 -37.49 6.24 6.40
CA ALA A 63 -38.56 6.86 7.20
C ALA A 63 -39.32 7.94 6.42
N ARG A 64 -38.65 8.61 5.47
CA ARG A 64 -39.26 9.57 4.52
C ARG A 64 -39.90 8.91 3.31
N ASN A 65 -39.88 7.58 3.23
CA ASN A 65 -40.34 6.80 2.07
C ASN A 65 -39.55 7.10 0.79
N GLU A 66 -38.29 7.51 0.94
CA GLU A 66 -37.34 7.76 -0.15
C GLU A 66 -36.37 6.56 -0.28
N ALA A 67 -35.97 6.25 -1.51
CA ALA A 67 -35.00 5.19 -1.75
C ALA A 67 -33.59 5.60 -1.26
N PRO A 68 -33.01 4.90 -0.27
CA PRO A 68 -31.66 5.22 0.20
C PRO A 68 -30.60 5.05 -0.91
N ALA A 69 -29.58 5.89 -0.85
CA ALA A 69 -28.49 5.87 -1.81
C ALA A 69 -27.17 6.25 -1.16
N PHE A 70 -26.09 5.58 -1.56
CA PHE A 70 -24.73 5.98 -1.21
C PHE A 70 -24.20 7.00 -2.23
N ALA A 71 -23.57 8.06 -1.74
CA ALA A 71 -22.74 8.95 -2.55
C ALA A 71 -21.29 8.49 -2.42
N ILE A 72 -20.71 7.99 -3.51
CA ILE A 72 -19.34 7.46 -3.53
C ILE A 72 -18.50 8.29 -4.49
N ASP A 73 -17.28 8.61 -4.09
CA ASP A 73 -16.34 9.35 -4.91
C ASP A 73 -15.94 8.56 -6.17
N ASN A 74 -15.94 9.21 -7.34
CA ASN A 74 -15.56 8.56 -8.59
C ASN A 74 -14.04 8.47 -8.74
N ARG A 75 -13.47 7.40 -8.19
CA ARG A 75 -12.02 7.11 -8.24
C ARG A 75 -11.48 6.66 -9.60
N SER A 76 -12.33 6.43 -10.60
CA SER A 76 -11.89 5.96 -11.91
C SER A 76 -11.43 7.11 -12.82
N SER A 77 -11.93 8.33 -12.60
CA SER A 77 -11.55 9.50 -13.39
C SER A 77 -10.24 10.11 -12.89
N TRP A 78 -9.30 10.34 -13.80
CA TRP A 78 -8.07 11.09 -13.51
C TRP A 78 -8.34 12.56 -13.17
N GLU A 79 -9.45 13.12 -13.64
CA GLU A 79 -9.86 14.51 -13.33
C GLU A 79 -10.10 14.71 -11.82
N ASN A 80 -10.43 13.63 -11.11
CA ASN A 80 -10.64 13.66 -9.67
C ASN A 80 -9.35 13.44 -8.87
N ILE A 81 -8.20 13.29 -9.54
CA ILE A 81 -6.91 12.98 -8.92
C ILE A 81 -5.95 14.15 -9.18
N LYS A 82 -5.41 14.71 -8.09
CA LYS A 82 -4.37 15.73 -8.11
C LYS A 82 -3.08 15.13 -7.55
N PHE A 83 -1.94 15.48 -8.13
CA PHE A 83 -0.64 15.16 -7.58
C PHE A 83 -0.15 16.32 -6.71
N GLU A 84 0.29 16.01 -5.49
CA GLU A 84 0.94 16.95 -4.59
C GLU A 84 2.29 16.38 -4.14
N ASP A 85 3.38 17.14 -4.31
CA ASP A 85 4.75 16.66 -4.10
C ASP A 85 5.00 16.09 -2.69
N SER A 86 4.30 16.60 -1.68
CA SER A 86 4.47 16.19 -0.28
C SER A 86 3.84 14.83 0.06
N VAL A 87 2.84 14.40 -0.70
CA VAL A 87 1.89 13.35 -0.30
C VAL A 87 1.54 12.38 -1.43
N GLY A 88 1.88 12.71 -2.67
CA GLY A 88 1.63 11.90 -3.87
C GLY A 88 0.27 12.17 -4.51
N LEU A 89 -0.29 11.14 -5.15
CA LEU A 89 -1.62 11.21 -5.75
C LEU A 89 -2.72 11.29 -4.67
N GLN A 90 -3.55 12.33 -4.76
CA GLN A 90 -4.69 12.56 -3.88
C GLN A 90 -5.97 12.75 -4.68
N MET A 91 -7.07 12.21 -4.17
CA MET A 91 -8.41 12.64 -4.59
C MET A 91 -8.66 14.10 -4.22
N VAL A 92 -9.17 14.87 -5.18
CA VAL A 92 -9.58 16.27 -5.06
C VAL A 92 -10.78 16.40 -4.12
N SER A 93 -10.86 17.49 -3.36
CA SER A 93 -11.93 17.74 -2.38
C SER A 93 -13.35 17.82 -3.00
N HIS A 94 -13.46 18.28 -4.25
CA HIS A 94 -14.71 18.44 -4.99
C HIS A 94 -14.81 17.43 -6.15
N CYS A 95 -14.57 16.16 -5.87
CA CYS A 95 -14.63 15.13 -6.90
C CYS A 95 -16.07 14.82 -7.35
N THR A 96 -16.22 14.32 -8.58
CA THR A 96 -17.51 13.82 -9.05
C THR A 96 -17.93 12.59 -8.25
N THR A 97 -19.16 12.58 -7.74
CA THR A 97 -19.70 11.45 -6.96
C THR A 97 -20.64 10.61 -7.80
N ARG A 98 -20.53 9.28 -7.71
CA ARG A 98 -21.53 8.34 -8.23
C ARG A 98 -22.56 8.02 -7.15
N LYS A 99 -23.84 8.04 -7.52
CA LYS A 99 -24.93 7.61 -6.63
C LYS A 99 -25.24 6.14 -6.86
N ILE A 100 -25.19 5.35 -5.79
CA ILE A 100 -25.59 3.94 -5.78
C ILE A 100 -26.91 3.86 -5.04
N LYS A 101 -28.01 3.68 -5.79
CA LYS A 101 -29.36 3.67 -5.23
C LYS A 101 -29.83 2.25 -4.92
N SER A 102 -30.70 2.11 -3.93
CA SER A 102 -31.35 0.85 -3.58
C SER A 102 -32.50 0.45 -4.53
N ASP A 103 -33.11 1.40 -5.23
CA ASP A 103 -34.30 1.22 -6.08
C ASP A 103 -33.98 0.96 -7.56
N SER A 104 -32.70 1.02 -7.95
CA SER A 104 -32.30 0.82 -9.33
C SER A 104 -31.81 -0.61 -9.57
N PRO A 105 -32.34 -1.33 -10.58
CA PRO A 105 -31.90 -2.69 -10.91
C PRO A 105 -30.39 -2.79 -11.21
N LYS A 106 -29.79 -1.70 -11.71
CA LYS A 106 -28.36 -1.65 -12.04
C LYS A 106 -27.47 -1.52 -10.81
N SER A 107 -27.95 -0.94 -9.71
CA SER A 107 -27.15 -0.64 -8.52
C SER A 107 -27.57 -1.37 -7.25
N VAL A 108 -28.78 -1.94 -7.20
CA VAL A 108 -29.34 -2.60 -6.00
C VAL A 108 -28.43 -3.70 -5.44
N LYS A 109 -27.83 -4.52 -6.32
CA LYS A 109 -26.86 -5.54 -5.89
C LYS A 109 -25.65 -4.89 -5.22
N ASN A 110 -25.07 -3.87 -5.83
CA ASN A 110 -23.90 -3.20 -5.27
C ASN A 110 -24.23 -2.47 -3.96
N PHE A 111 -25.41 -1.86 -3.86
CA PHE A 111 -25.92 -1.25 -2.64
C PHE A 111 -25.98 -2.27 -1.48
N ALA A 112 -26.57 -3.45 -1.74
CA ALA A 112 -26.65 -4.51 -0.74
C ALA A 112 -25.27 -5.04 -0.31
N LEU A 113 -24.34 -5.19 -1.26
CA LEU A 113 -22.97 -5.64 -0.97
C LEU A 113 -22.19 -4.61 -0.14
N ILE A 114 -22.33 -3.32 -0.44
CA ILE A 114 -21.73 -2.23 0.36
C ILE A 114 -22.27 -2.26 1.79
N LEU A 115 -23.58 -2.36 1.96
CA LEU A 115 -24.21 -2.43 3.28
C LEU A 115 -23.75 -3.68 4.07
N LYS A 116 -23.62 -4.82 3.39
CA LYS A 116 -23.09 -6.06 3.98
C LYS A 116 -21.65 -5.89 4.45
N ILE A 117 -20.78 -5.30 3.63
CA ILE A 117 -19.37 -5.09 4.01
C ILE A 117 -19.25 -4.04 5.12
N LEU A 118 -20.03 -2.94 5.08
CA LEU A 118 -20.11 -1.98 6.18
C LEU A 118 -20.51 -2.65 7.50
N SER A 119 -21.51 -3.53 7.49
CA SER A 119 -21.93 -4.29 8.68
C SER A 119 -20.81 -5.19 9.22
N MET A 120 -20.03 -5.83 8.34
CA MET A 120 -18.88 -6.63 8.74
C MET A 120 -17.78 -5.76 9.36
N ILE A 121 -17.43 -4.63 8.72
CA ILE A 121 -16.46 -3.66 9.24
C ILE A 121 -16.88 -3.16 10.61
N TYR A 122 -18.15 -2.77 10.77
CA TYR A 122 -18.68 -2.30 12.05
C TYR A 122 -18.44 -3.33 13.17
N LYS A 123 -18.72 -4.62 12.91
CA LYS A 123 -18.47 -5.70 13.87
C LYS A 123 -16.98 -5.90 14.17
N LEU A 124 -16.11 -5.84 13.16
CA LEU A 124 -14.66 -5.95 13.33
C LEU A 124 -14.12 -4.84 14.23
N VAL A 125 -14.51 -3.59 13.95
CA VAL A 125 -14.11 -2.41 14.72
C VAL A 125 -14.67 -2.48 16.15
N GLN A 126 -15.94 -2.83 16.31
CA GLN A 126 -16.59 -2.94 17.62
C GLN A 126 -15.96 -4.04 18.51
N SER A 127 -15.57 -5.16 17.92
CA SER A 127 -14.94 -6.28 18.64
C SER A 127 -13.41 -6.18 18.74
N ASN A 128 -12.82 -5.13 18.18
CA ASN A 128 -11.38 -4.98 18.03
C ASN A 128 -10.68 -6.20 17.38
N THR A 129 -11.36 -6.81 16.40
CA THR A 129 -10.82 -7.93 15.60
C THR A 129 -10.49 -7.47 14.19
N TYR A 130 -9.67 -8.25 13.49
CA TYR A 130 -9.15 -7.92 12.16
C TYR A 130 -9.45 -9.03 11.16
N ALA A 131 -9.68 -8.66 9.91
CA ALA A 131 -9.89 -9.60 8.81
C ALA A 131 -9.11 -9.18 7.57
N THR A 132 -8.63 -10.14 6.79
CA THR A 132 -8.09 -9.86 5.46
C THR A 132 -9.22 -9.69 4.45
N LYS A 133 -8.92 -9.08 3.29
CA LYS A 133 -9.89 -9.01 2.18
C LYS A 133 -10.36 -10.39 1.72
N ARG A 134 -9.51 -11.41 1.82
CA ARG A 134 -9.87 -12.79 1.48
C ARG A 134 -10.82 -13.39 2.49
N ASP A 135 -10.63 -13.13 3.78
CA ASP A 135 -11.55 -13.62 4.82
C ASP A 135 -12.96 -13.06 4.60
N ILE A 136 -13.05 -11.76 4.24
CA ILE A 136 -14.31 -11.11 3.87
C ILE A 136 -14.92 -11.77 2.62
N TYR A 137 -14.12 -12.03 1.59
CA TYR A 137 -14.60 -12.71 0.38
C TYR A 137 -15.11 -14.13 0.65
N TYR A 138 -14.40 -14.89 1.50
CA TYR A 138 -14.79 -16.27 1.85
C TYR A 138 -15.95 -16.36 2.83
N THR A 139 -16.36 -15.25 3.45
CA THR A 139 -17.56 -15.25 4.30
C THR A 139 -18.82 -15.57 3.50
N ASP A 140 -18.86 -15.16 2.22
CA ASP A 140 -19.93 -15.52 1.28
C ASP A 140 -19.45 -15.37 -0.18
N SER A 141 -18.68 -16.33 -0.65
CA SER A 141 -18.06 -16.26 -1.99
C SER A 141 -19.09 -16.28 -3.13
N GLN A 142 -20.26 -16.89 -2.92
CA GLN A 142 -21.34 -16.90 -3.92
C GLN A 142 -21.99 -15.53 -4.06
N LEU A 143 -22.21 -14.82 -2.94
CA LEU A 143 -22.77 -13.47 -2.94
C LEU A 143 -21.83 -12.47 -3.61
N PHE A 144 -20.53 -12.52 -3.27
CA PHE A 144 -19.53 -11.58 -3.78
C PHE A 144 -19.08 -11.91 -5.22
N GLY A 145 -19.06 -13.18 -5.60
CA GLY A 145 -18.68 -13.68 -6.92
C GLY A 145 -17.18 -13.58 -7.21
N ASN A 146 -16.59 -12.39 -7.17
CA ASN A 146 -15.17 -12.17 -7.43
C ASN A 146 -14.53 -11.31 -6.33
N GLN A 147 -13.32 -11.66 -5.91
CA GLN A 147 -12.52 -10.90 -4.97
C GLN A 147 -12.36 -9.42 -5.38
N THR A 148 -12.26 -9.12 -6.68
CA THR A 148 -12.18 -7.74 -7.18
C THR A 148 -13.38 -6.89 -6.75
N VAL A 149 -14.56 -7.49 -6.59
CA VAL A 149 -15.77 -6.78 -6.12
C VAL A 149 -15.60 -6.33 -4.67
N VAL A 150 -15.14 -7.24 -3.81
CA VAL A 150 -14.86 -6.96 -2.39
C VAL A 150 -13.78 -5.88 -2.25
N ASP A 151 -12.69 -6.01 -3.00
CA ASP A 151 -11.60 -5.04 -3.05
C ASP A 151 -12.09 -3.65 -3.45
N ASN A 152 -12.95 -3.57 -4.48
CA ASN A 152 -13.51 -2.32 -4.96
C ASN A 152 -14.44 -1.67 -3.93
N ILE A 153 -15.30 -2.46 -3.28
CA ILE A 153 -16.23 -1.96 -2.25
C ILE A 153 -15.47 -1.47 -1.01
N ILE A 154 -14.45 -2.20 -0.56
CA ILE A 154 -13.62 -1.78 0.58
C ILE A 154 -12.94 -0.44 0.29
N ASN A 155 -12.40 -0.28 -0.92
CA ASN A 155 -11.79 1.00 -1.32
C ASN A 155 -12.82 2.12 -1.38
N ASP A 156 -14.02 1.86 -1.87
CA ASP A 156 -15.11 2.84 -1.92
C ASP A 156 -15.55 3.25 -0.50
N ILE A 157 -15.69 2.29 0.43
CA ILE A 157 -16.01 2.56 1.84
C ILE A 157 -14.91 3.40 2.50
N SER A 158 -13.65 3.05 2.27
CA SER A 158 -12.49 3.79 2.79
C SER A 158 -12.48 5.25 2.31
N CYS A 159 -12.85 5.50 1.05
CA CYS A 159 -13.01 6.86 0.52
C CYS A 159 -14.25 7.57 1.10
N MET A 160 -15.39 6.89 1.12
CA MET A 160 -16.66 7.44 1.63
C MET A 160 -16.55 7.87 3.10
N LEU A 161 -15.87 7.07 3.92
CA LEU A 161 -15.63 7.38 5.33
C LEU A 161 -14.38 8.25 5.55
N LYS A 162 -13.58 8.48 4.51
CA LYS A 162 -12.30 9.24 4.55
C LYS A 162 -11.29 8.71 5.57
N VAL A 163 -11.30 7.40 5.83
CA VAL A 163 -10.38 6.73 6.76
C VAL A 163 -9.50 5.73 6.01
N PRO A 164 -8.24 5.54 6.42
CA PRO A 164 -7.37 4.53 5.81
C PRO A 164 -7.93 3.12 6.05
N ARG A 165 -7.63 2.18 5.14
CA ARG A 165 -8.09 0.78 5.24
C ARG A 165 -7.76 0.12 6.60
N MET A 166 -6.63 0.46 7.21
CA MET A 166 -6.24 -0.06 8.53
C MET A 166 -7.22 0.33 9.63
N SER A 167 -7.78 1.54 9.60
CA SER A 167 -8.81 1.98 10.55
C SER A 167 -10.13 1.23 10.37
N LEU A 168 -10.36 0.58 9.22
CA LEU A 168 -11.51 -0.32 9.00
C LEU A 168 -11.27 -1.74 9.56
N HIS A 169 -10.11 -1.98 10.18
CA HIS A 169 -9.65 -3.29 10.64
C HIS A 169 -9.55 -4.34 9.51
N ILE A 170 -9.35 -3.88 8.27
CA ILE A 170 -9.15 -4.74 7.11
C ILE A 170 -7.67 -4.81 6.76
N LEU A 171 -7.04 -5.95 7.05
CA LEU A 171 -5.62 -6.17 6.78
C LEU A 171 -5.35 -6.38 5.29
N SER A 172 -4.25 -5.79 4.82
CA SER A 172 -3.70 -6.11 3.51
C SER A 172 -2.86 -7.38 3.64
N THR A 173 -3.15 -8.40 2.84
CA THR A 173 -2.26 -9.55 2.71
C THR A 173 -0.99 -9.08 2.00
N SER A 174 0.14 -9.18 2.69
CA SER A 174 1.45 -8.92 2.10
C SER A 174 1.84 -10.08 1.19
N LYS A 175 2.19 -9.78 -0.05
CA LYS A 175 2.78 -10.74 -0.99
C LYS A 175 4.24 -10.41 -1.32
N GLY A 176 4.71 -9.23 -0.90
CA GLY A 176 6.06 -8.78 -1.15
C GLY A 176 7.11 -9.62 -0.45
N LEU A 177 8.30 -9.68 -1.04
CA LEU A 177 9.48 -10.30 -0.47
C LEU A 177 10.61 -9.28 -0.35
N ILE A 178 11.43 -9.44 0.67
CA ILE A 178 12.62 -8.63 0.93
C ILE A 178 13.84 -9.54 1.18
N ALA A 179 14.98 -9.15 0.64
CA ALA A 179 16.26 -9.79 0.86
C ALA A 179 17.37 -8.74 0.96
N GLY A 180 18.51 -9.10 1.54
CA GLY A 180 19.66 -8.21 1.67
C GLY A 180 19.82 -7.59 3.05
N ASN A 181 20.59 -6.50 3.12
CA ASN A 181 21.08 -5.88 4.35
C ASN A 181 19.99 -5.14 5.15
N LEU A 182 19.16 -5.84 5.91
CA LEU A 182 18.14 -5.21 6.77
C LEU A 182 17.87 -6.01 8.04
N ARG A 183 17.80 -5.34 9.19
CA ARG A 183 17.38 -5.91 10.46
C ARG A 183 16.33 -5.04 11.12
N TYR A 184 15.32 -5.66 11.71
CA TYR A 184 14.28 -4.96 12.45
C TYR A 184 13.60 -5.85 13.48
N MET A 185 12.75 -5.25 14.31
CA MET A 185 11.93 -5.94 15.29
C MET A 185 10.45 -5.67 14.97
N GLU A 186 9.65 -6.72 14.94
CA GLU A 186 8.19 -6.61 14.81
C GLU A 186 7.57 -6.23 16.18
N GLU A 187 6.29 -5.85 16.16
CA GLU A 187 5.57 -5.39 17.34
C GLU A 187 5.45 -6.47 18.44
N ASP A 188 5.43 -7.74 18.04
CA ASP A 188 5.41 -8.90 18.93
C ASP A 188 6.80 -9.23 19.54
N GLY A 189 7.83 -8.45 19.20
CA GLY A 189 9.21 -8.66 19.62
C GLY A 189 10.03 -9.60 18.72
N THR A 190 9.43 -10.14 17.65
CA THR A 190 10.12 -11.01 16.70
C THR A 190 11.22 -10.25 15.98
N ARG A 191 12.45 -10.76 16.06
CA ARG A 191 13.62 -10.14 15.43
C ARG A 191 13.81 -10.67 14.01
N VAL A 192 13.56 -9.83 13.02
CA VAL A 192 13.73 -10.18 11.62
C VAL A 192 15.10 -9.75 11.14
N HIS A 193 15.81 -10.71 10.54
CA HIS A 193 17.11 -10.51 9.93
C HIS A 193 17.02 -10.88 8.45
N CYS A 194 16.87 -9.88 7.59
CA CYS A 194 17.08 -10.06 6.17
C CYS A 194 18.59 -10.20 5.94
N THR A 195 18.98 -11.19 5.16
CA THR A 195 20.38 -11.39 4.77
C THR A 195 20.48 -11.52 3.26
N CYS A 196 21.69 -11.37 2.73
CA CYS A 196 22.00 -11.52 1.31
C CYS A 196 22.04 -13.00 0.86
N GLY A 197 21.40 -13.91 1.60
CA GLY A 197 21.36 -15.34 1.30
C GLY A 197 20.35 -15.70 0.21
N SER A 198 20.19 -17.00 -0.01
CA SER A 198 19.24 -17.59 -0.98
C SER A 198 17.79 -17.58 -0.49
N THR A 199 17.53 -17.13 0.75
CA THR A 199 16.17 -17.05 1.30
C THR A 199 15.70 -15.60 1.40
N ALA A 200 14.53 -15.34 0.83
CA ALA A 200 13.84 -14.07 0.99
C ALA A 200 12.89 -14.14 2.19
N VAL A 201 12.73 -13.01 2.87
CA VAL A 201 11.78 -12.83 3.96
C VAL A 201 10.51 -12.18 3.43
N ALA A 202 9.34 -12.59 3.89
CA ALA A 202 8.09 -11.94 3.52
C ALA A 202 8.03 -10.53 4.13
N VAL A 203 7.53 -9.56 3.37
CA VAL A 203 7.27 -8.22 3.89
C VAL A 203 6.20 -8.33 4.99
N PRO A 204 6.41 -7.75 6.18
CA PRO A 204 5.48 -7.91 7.30
C PRO A 204 4.15 -7.20 7.03
N SER A 205 3.09 -7.70 7.66
CA SER A 205 1.73 -7.16 7.51
C SER A 205 1.54 -5.83 8.22
N ASN A 206 2.24 -5.60 9.33
CA ASN A 206 2.21 -4.34 10.10
C ASN A 206 3.53 -3.56 9.97
N ILE A 207 3.66 -2.75 8.92
CA ILE A 207 4.86 -1.92 8.68
C ILE A 207 5.03 -0.82 9.74
N GLN A 208 3.93 -0.28 10.26
CA GLN A 208 3.96 0.80 11.24
C GLN A 208 4.54 0.34 12.57
N GLY A 209 4.19 -0.87 13.01
CA GLY A 209 4.69 -1.51 14.23
C GLY A 209 6.17 -1.94 14.20
N ILE A 210 6.85 -1.84 13.05
CA ILE A 210 8.29 -2.15 12.96
C ILE A 210 9.11 -1.18 13.80
N GLN A 211 9.91 -1.72 14.71
CA GLN A 211 10.84 -1.02 15.59
C GLN A 211 12.30 -1.40 15.29
N ASN A 212 13.25 -0.61 15.79
CA ASN A 212 14.70 -0.89 15.72
C ASN A 212 15.18 -1.25 14.30
N LEU A 213 14.72 -0.49 13.31
CA LEU A 213 15.12 -0.65 11.92
C LEU A 213 16.61 -0.28 11.78
N ILE A 214 17.43 -1.20 11.28
CA ILE A 214 18.88 -1.05 11.12
C ILE A 214 19.29 -1.58 9.74
N THR A 215 20.04 -0.79 8.97
CA THR A 215 20.57 -1.19 7.66
C THR A 215 21.84 -0.41 7.34
N ASP A 216 22.77 -1.08 6.66
CA ASP A 216 23.98 -0.54 6.04
C ASP A 216 23.87 -0.48 4.50
N ALA A 217 22.68 -0.75 3.95
CA ALA A 217 22.46 -0.80 2.51
C ALA A 217 22.74 0.55 1.83
N LYS A 218 23.52 0.49 0.75
CA LYS A 218 23.85 1.66 -0.07
C LYS A 218 22.77 1.99 -1.09
N PHE A 219 22.01 0.98 -1.53
CA PHE A 219 20.89 1.14 -2.43
C PHE A 219 19.83 0.06 -2.20
N LEU A 220 18.62 0.33 -2.67
CA LEU A 220 17.50 -0.60 -2.71
C LEU A 220 17.14 -0.88 -4.18
N LEU A 221 17.00 -2.14 -4.56
CA LEU A 221 16.56 -2.56 -5.88
C LEU A 221 15.17 -3.20 -5.80
N ILE A 222 14.20 -2.55 -6.42
CA ILE A 222 12.88 -3.09 -6.65
C ILE A 222 12.95 -3.99 -7.89
N VAL A 223 12.51 -5.24 -7.77
CA VAL A 223 12.39 -6.17 -8.89
C VAL A 223 10.92 -6.49 -9.11
N GLU A 224 10.41 -6.20 -10.30
CA GLU A 224 9.00 -6.42 -10.62
C GLU A 224 8.59 -7.89 -10.47
N LYS A 225 9.22 -8.78 -11.24
CA LYS A 225 8.83 -10.19 -11.36
C LYS A 225 9.47 -11.04 -10.27
N ASP A 226 8.65 -11.88 -9.63
CA ASP A 226 9.11 -12.85 -8.63
C ASP A 226 10.16 -13.79 -9.24
N ALA A 227 9.95 -14.29 -10.46
CA ALA A 227 10.91 -15.17 -11.14
C ALA A 227 12.29 -14.52 -11.31
N THR A 228 12.34 -13.26 -11.72
CA THR A 228 13.60 -12.48 -11.84
C THR A 228 14.23 -12.25 -10.47
N PHE A 229 13.40 -11.95 -9.45
CA PHE A 229 13.86 -11.77 -8.09
C PHE A 229 14.51 -13.05 -7.52
N GLN A 230 13.85 -14.20 -7.64
CA GLN A 230 14.39 -15.50 -7.23
C GLN A 230 15.69 -15.81 -7.98
N ARG A 231 15.72 -15.58 -9.29
CA ARG A 231 16.91 -15.82 -10.10
C ARG A 231 18.12 -15.00 -9.64
N LEU A 232 17.91 -13.73 -9.31
CA LEU A 232 18.96 -12.86 -8.77
C LEU A 232 19.46 -13.32 -7.39
N LEU A 233 18.57 -13.87 -6.54
CA LEU A 233 18.97 -14.48 -5.27
C LEU A 233 19.83 -15.72 -5.48
N ASP A 234 19.42 -16.61 -6.38
CA ASP A 234 20.18 -17.81 -6.74
C ASP A 234 21.58 -17.47 -7.30
N ASP A 235 21.66 -16.41 -8.11
CA ASP A 235 22.90 -15.89 -8.67
C ASP A 235 23.74 -15.07 -7.64
N ASN A 236 23.37 -15.10 -6.37
CA ASN A 236 24.04 -14.43 -5.25
C ASN A 236 24.21 -12.92 -5.46
N PHE A 237 23.27 -12.27 -6.16
CA PHE A 237 23.34 -10.84 -6.46
C PHE A 237 23.53 -9.99 -5.20
N CYS A 238 22.77 -10.26 -4.13
CA CYS A 238 22.85 -9.50 -2.88
C CYS A 238 24.24 -9.57 -2.23
N ASN A 239 24.92 -10.72 -2.32
CA ASN A 239 26.28 -10.88 -1.81
C ASN A 239 27.29 -10.14 -2.70
N ARG A 240 27.13 -10.27 -4.01
CA ARG A 240 28.00 -9.62 -4.98
C ARG A 240 27.92 -8.11 -4.87
N MET A 241 26.71 -7.55 -4.80
CA MET A 241 26.43 -6.11 -4.78
C MET A 241 26.24 -5.53 -3.38
N SER A 242 26.74 -6.24 -2.36
CA SER A 242 26.62 -5.83 -0.96
C SER A 242 27.37 -4.51 -0.68
N PRO A 243 26.83 -3.60 0.16
CA PRO A 243 25.58 -3.75 0.91
C PRO A 243 24.37 -3.21 0.13
N CYS A 244 23.32 -4.02 -0.01
CA CYS A 244 22.10 -3.66 -0.75
C CYS A 244 20.86 -4.33 -0.17
N ILE A 245 19.68 -3.78 -0.49
CA ILE A 245 18.38 -4.42 -0.24
C ILE A 245 17.72 -4.71 -1.58
N MET A 246 17.11 -5.88 -1.72
CA MET A 246 16.22 -6.22 -2.82
C MET A 246 14.80 -6.37 -2.31
N VAL A 247 13.82 -5.84 -3.05
CA VAL A 247 12.39 -5.96 -2.75
C VAL A 247 11.65 -6.37 -4.01
N THR A 248 10.68 -7.27 -3.90
CA THR A 248 9.72 -7.52 -4.98
C THR A 248 8.28 -7.40 -4.47
N GLY A 249 7.41 -6.80 -5.28
CA GLY A 249 5.97 -6.79 -5.06
C GLY A 249 5.24 -7.91 -5.81
N LYS A 250 5.97 -8.77 -6.53
CA LYS A 250 5.42 -9.78 -7.46
C LYS A 250 4.44 -9.14 -8.46
N GLY A 251 4.94 -8.26 -9.31
CA GLY A 251 4.18 -7.37 -10.20
C GLY A 251 3.78 -6.06 -9.51
N VAL A 252 2.52 -5.65 -9.68
CA VAL A 252 1.97 -4.45 -9.01
C VAL A 252 2.12 -4.58 -7.49
N PRO A 253 2.80 -3.64 -6.82
CA PRO A 253 3.12 -3.78 -5.41
C PRO A 253 1.89 -3.63 -4.51
N ASP A 254 1.86 -4.44 -3.44
CA ASP A 254 0.87 -4.26 -2.40
C ASP A 254 1.19 -3.05 -1.50
N LEU A 255 0.24 -2.69 -0.64
CA LEU A 255 0.38 -1.56 0.25
C LEU A 255 1.59 -1.69 1.20
N ASN A 256 1.76 -2.86 1.82
CA ASN A 256 2.79 -3.07 2.83
C ASN A 256 4.19 -2.99 2.21
N THR A 257 4.35 -3.50 0.99
CA THR A 257 5.58 -3.38 0.19
C THR A 257 5.90 -1.91 -0.09
N ARG A 258 4.90 -1.11 -0.50
CA ARG A 258 5.07 0.33 -0.73
C ARG A 258 5.44 1.08 0.57
N LEU A 259 4.75 0.77 1.66
CA LEU A 259 5.01 1.38 2.97
C LEU A 259 6.41 1.03 3.50
N LEU A 260 6.89 -0.20 3.28
CA LEU A 260 8.24 -0.61 3.67
C LEU A 260 9.30 0.18 2.89
N VAL A 261 9.18 0.25 1.56
CA VAL A 261 10.11 1.01 0.72
C VAL A 261 10.09 2.49 1.12
N LYS A 262 8.90 3.06 1.35
CA LYS A 262 8.76 4.43 1.86
C LYS A 262 9.43 4.62 3.23
N LYS A 263 9.22 3.71 4.18
CA LYS A 263 9.85 3.77 5.52
C LYS A 263 11.37 3.72 5.43
N LEU A 264 11.93 2.88 4.55
CA LEU A 264 13.38 2.80 4.30
C LEU A 264 13.94 4.09 3.68
N TRP A 265 13.23 4.70 2.74
CA TRP A 265 13.57 6.00 2.18
C TRP A 265 13.52 7.10 3.24
N ASP A 266 12.39 7.23 3.95
CA ASP A 266 12.17 8.29 4.94
C ASP A 266 13.17 8.19 6.11
N THR A 267 13.62 6.98 6.47
CA THR A 267 14.56 6.76 7.60
C THR A 267 16.03 6.92 7.19
N PHE A 268 16.45 6.33 6.07
CA PHE A 268 17.87 6.20 5.70
C PHE A 268 18.26 6.92 4.42
N HIS A 269 17.29 7.45 3.69
CA HIS A 269 17.46 8.08 2.38
C HIS A 269 18.23 7.17 1.41
N ILE A 270 17.93 5.87 1.44
CA ILE A 270 18.57 4.86 0.59
C ILE A 270 18.06 5.05 -0.83
N PRO A 271 18.92 5.34 -1.83
CA PRO A 271 18.50 5.44 -3.22
C PRO A 271 17.77 4.18 -3.69
N VAL A 272 16.60 4.38 -4.29
CA VAL A 272 15.73 3.30 -4.77
C VAL A 272 15.81 3.21 -6.29
N PHE A 273 16.18 2.03 -6.78
CA PHE A 273 16.21 1.68 -8.20
C PHE A 273 15.12 0.66 -8.50
N ALA A 274 14.65 0.60 -9.76
CA ALA A 274 13.64 -0.34 -10.20
C ALA A 274 14.10 -1.10 -11.45
N LEU A 275 13.95 -2.42 -11.40
CA LEU A 275 14.12 -3.35 -12.52
C LEU A 275 12.73 -3.87 -12.91
N VAL A 276 12.21 -3.33 -14.01
CA VAL A 276 10.86 -3.54 -14.54
C VAL A 276 10.94 -3.95 -16.01
N ASP A 277 9.86 -4.54 -16.53
CA ASP A 277 9.76 -4.81 -17.96
C ASP A 277 9.78 -3.50 -18.78
N ALA A 278 10.32 -3.56 -19.99
CA ALA A 278 10.41 -2.42 -20.91
C ALA A 278 9.07 -2.17 -21.65
N ASP A 279 8.00 -2.01 -20.89
CA ASP A 279 6.64 -1.77 -21.40
C ASP A 279 5.89 -0.72 -20.55
N PRO A 280 4.70 -0.24 -20.99
CA PRO A 280 3.91 0.72 -20.22
C PRO A 280 3.50 0.23 -18.83
N HIS A 281 3.35 -1.08 -18.61
CA HIS A 281 2.98 -1.64 -17.31
C HIS A 281 4.15 -1.60 -16.32
N GLY A 282 5.38 -1.86 -16.78
CA GLY A 282 6.59 -1.70 -15.97
C GLY A 282 6.78 -0.25 -15.51
N ILE A 283 6.51 0.71 -16.40
CA ILE A 283 6.53 2.14 -16.06
C ILE A 283 5.41 2.47 -15.05
N GLU A 284 4.21 1.93 -15.22
CA GLU A 284 3.10 2.11 -14.26
C GLU A 284 3.48 1.60 -12.86
N ILE A 285 4.13 0.44 -12.77
CA ILE A 285 4.63 -0.11 -11.50
C ILE A 285 5.64 0.83 -10.83
N MET A 286 6.59 1.37 -11.59
CA MET A 286 7.54 2.36 -11.07
C MET A 286 6.82 3.62 -10.56
N CYS A 287 5.82 4.10 -11.30
CA CYS A 287 4.99 5.23 -10.89
C CYS A 287 4.19 4.94 -9.60
N ILE A 288 3.71 3.71 -9.39
CA ILE A 288 2.99 3.34 -8.16
C ILE A 288 3.89 3.40 -6.93
N TYR A 289 5.16 3.01 -7.04
CA TYR A 289 6.13 3.16 -5.96
C TYR A 289 6.44 4.63 -5.67
N LYS A 290 6.59 5.46 -6.72
CA LYS A 290 7.01 6.85 -6.57
C LYS A 290 5.88 7.80 -6.15
N TYR A 291 4.71 7.67 -6.78
CA TYR A 291 3.59 8.62 -6.67
C TYR A 291 2.36 8.04 -5.98
N GLY A 292 2.34 6.72 -5.78
CA GLY A 292 1.20 6.00 -5.22
C GLY A 292 0.22 5.51 -6.28
N SER A 293 -0.85 4.84 -5.83
CA SER A 293 -1.93 4.37 -6.69
C SER A 293 -3.06 5.41 -6.73
N LYS A 294 -3.99 5.26 -7.68
CA LYS A 294 -5.19 6.12 -7.78
C LYS A 294 -6.09 6.10 -6.53
N VAL A 295 -5.88 5.19 -5.59
CA VAL A 295 -6.76 5.00 -4.44
C VAL A 295 -6.14 5.66 -3.21
N LYS A 296 -6.69 6.82 -2.80
CA LYS A 296 -6.15 7.72 -1.76
C LYS A 296 -5.95 7.07 -0.38
N TYR A 297 -6.77 6.08 -0.03
CA TYR A 297 -6.81 5.49 1.32
C TYR A 297 -6.28 4.04 1.38
N THR A 298 -5.47 3.66 0.39
CA THR A 298 -4.73 2.40 0.36
C THR A 298 -3.25 2.67 0.42
#